data_AF-A0A521UHN5-F1
#
_entry.id   AF-A0A521UHN5-F1
#
_cell.length_a   1.000
_cell.length_b   1.000
_cell.length_c   1.000
_cell.angle_alpha   90.00
_cell.angle_beta   90.00
_cell.angle_gamma   90.00
#
_symmetry.space_group_name_H-M   'P 1'
#
loop_
_entity.id
_entity.type
_entity.pdbx_description
1 polymer ?
#
loop_
_entity_poly.entity_id
_entity_poly.type
_entity_poly.pdbx_seq_one_letter_code
_entity_poly.pdbx_strand_id
1 'polypeptide(L)'
;MDVELMAQTATETLIEDEALRGDLTDWEYQPLLDWAVARIAHCATQAADQEDPRAYLDACIDGVRQILRAVGEALADRDASPIADAVSSPAVDAADVGAVRARLAELTLSDDNEMNARQIVEALSGPSDRSVRSD
;
A
#
# COMPACT_ATOMS: atom_id res chain seq x y z
N MET A 1 14.82 -12.50 -16.05
CA MET A 1 13.54 -12.73 -15.36
C MET A 1 12.78 -11.44 -15.48
N ASP A 2 11.59 -11.48 -16.05
CA ASP A 2 10.84 -10.28 -16.40
C ASP A 2 10.27 -9.62 -15.13
N VAL A 3 10.47 -8.32 -14.96
CA VAL A 3 9.98 -7.57 -13.78
C VAL A 3 8.45 -7.55 -13.75
N GLU A 4 7.81 -7.59 -14.93
CA GLU A 4 6.36 -7.68 -15.07
C GLU A 4 5.83 -9.03 -14.57
N LEU A 5 6.53 -10.13 -14.88
CA LEU A 5 6.20 -11.46 -14.36
C LEU A 5 6.35 -11.51 -12.83
N MET A 6 7.37 -10.87 -12.26
CA MET A 6 7.53 -10.78 -10.81
C MET A 6 6.39 -10.00 -10.14
N ALA A 7 5.97 -8.88 -10.73
CA ALA A 7 4.86 -8.08 -10.22
C ALA A 7 3.53 -8.85 -10.25
N GLN A 8 3.30 -9.63 -11.32
CA GLN A 8 2.13 -10.51 -11.44
C GLN A 8 2.16 -11.60 -10.36
N THR A 9 3.27 -12.35 -10.24
CA THR A 9 3.42 -13.39 -9.20
C THR A 9 3.29 -12.80 -7.80
N ALA A 10 3.81 -11.60 -7.55
CA ALA A 10 3.68 -10.94 -6.26
C ALA A 10 2.24 -10.55 -5.94
N THR A 11 1.49 -10.07 -6.94
CA THR A 11 0.06 -9.76 -6.82
C THR A 11 -0.75 -11.02 -6.52
N GLU A 12 -0.50 -12.11 -7.23
CA GLU A 12 -1.12 -13.41 -6.97
C GLU A 12 -0.80 -13.90 -5.55
N THR A 13 0.47 -13.84 -5.16
CA THR A 13 0.91 -14.25 -3.81
C THR A 13 0.32 -13.35 -2.72
N LEU A 14 0.09 -12.06 -2.99
CA LEU A 14 -0.56 -11.14 -2.05
C LEU A 14 -2.01 -11.53 -1.80
N ILE A 15 -2.75 -11.90 -2.85
CA ILE A 15 -4.13 -12.40 -2.75
C ILE A 15 -4.19 -13.75 -2.04
N GLU A 16 -3.14 -14.56 -2.18
CA GLU A 16 -3.01 -15.88 -1.55
C GLU A 16 -2.44 -15.83 -0.12
N ASP A 17 -1.91 -14.69 0.34
CA ASP A 17 -1.29 -14.55 1.67
C ASP A 17 -2.34 -14.77 2.77
N GLU A 18 -2.24 -15.90 3.46
CA GLU A 18 -3.16 -16.33 4.51
C GLU A 18 -3.26 -15.31 5.66
N ALA A 19 -2.19 -14.54 5.92
CA ALA A 19 -2.21 -13.48 6.92
C ALA A 19 -3.09 -12.28 6.50
N LEU A 20 -3.37 -12.13 5.21
CA LEU A 20 -4.30 -11.12 4.67
C LEU A 20 -5.70 -11.70 4.42
N ARG A 21 -5.85 -13.03 4.47
CA ARG A 21 -7.02 -13.78 3.99
C ARG A 21 -8.17 -13.94 5.01
N GLY A 22 -8.12 -13.19 6.11
CA GLY A 22 -9.19 -13.14 7.12
C GLY A 22 -10.12 -11.96 6.86
N ASP A 23 -9.63 -10.76 7.19
CA ASP A 23 -10.46 -9.54 7.12
C ASP A 23 -10.26 -8.80 5.78
N LEU A 24 -9.05 -8.68 5.25
CA LEU A 24 -8.73 -7.81 4.11
C LEU A 24 -9.19 -8.31 2.74
N THR A 25 -9.68 -9.55 2.63
CA THR A 25 -10.28 -10.08 1.39
C THR A 25 -11.78 -9.84 1.29
N ASP A 26 -12.40 -9.25 2.33
CA ASP A 26 -13.79 -8.80 2.23
C ASP A 26 -13.91 -7.59 1.29
N TRP A 27 -15.09 -7.48 0.66
CA TRP A 27 -15.37 -6.45 -0.33
C TRP A 27 -15.17 -5.01 0.20
N GLU A 28 -15.30 -4.81 1.52
CA GLU A 28 -15.08 -3.54 2.22
C GLU A 28 -13.63 -3.05 2.11
N TYR A 29 -12.68 -3.97 1.90
CA TYR A 29 -11.25 -3.69 1.81
C TYR A 29 -10.69 -3.72 0.38
N GLN A 30 -11.55 -3.90 -0.63
CA GLN A 30 -11.16 -3.83 -2.04
C GLN A 30 -10.32 -2.60 -2.38
N PRO A 31 -10.58 -1.39 -1.85
CA PRO A 31 -9.73 -0.22 -2.11
C PRO A 31 -8.26 -0.41 -1.73
N LEU A 32 -7.98 -1.14 -0.63
CA LEU A 32 -6.62 -1.41 -0.16
C LEU A 32 -5.90 -2.42 -1.05
N LEU A 33 -6.63 -3.44 -1.52
CA LEU A 33 -6.10 -4.41 -2.48
C LEU A 33 -5.79 -3.73 -3.82
N ASP A 34 -6.70 -2.91 -4.33
CA ASP A 34 -6.49 -2.16 -5.58
C ASP A 34 -5.27 -1.25 -5.47
N TRP A 35 -5.10 -0.55 -4.33
CA TRP A 35 -3.92 0.26 -4.05
C TRP A 35 -2.64 -0.59 -4.03
N ALA A 36 -2.64 -1.72 -3.34
CA ALA A 36 -1.45 -2.58 -3.22
C ALA A 36 -0.99 -3.10 -4.59
N VAL A 37 -1.93 -3.54 -5.43
CA VAL A 37 -1.64 -4.00 -6.81
C VAL A 37 -1.09 -2.85 -7.65
N ALA A 38 -1.73 -1.68 -7.62
CA ALA A 38 -1.26 -0.50 -8.34
C ALA A 38 0.15 -0.08 -7.89
N ARG A 39 0.44 -0.16 -6.59
CA ARG A 39 1.74 0.20 -6.04
C ARG A 39 2.85 -0.77 -6.44
N ILE A 40 2.58 -2.08 -6.42
CA ILE A 40 3.53 -3.10 -6.88
C ILE A 40 3.83 -2.90 -8.38
N ALA A 41 2.81 -2.63 -9.21
CA ALA A 41 3.00 -2.33 -10.63
C ALA A 41 3.82 -1.04 -10.86
N HIS A 42 3.60 -0.01 -10.06
CA HIS A 42 4.40 1.21 -10.10
C HIS A 42 5.88 0.94 -9.72
N CYS A 43 6.11 0.20 -8.63
CA CYS A 43 7.45 -0.23 -8.24
C CYS A 43 8.14 -1.07 -9.32
N ALA A 44 7.42 -1.95 -10.01
CA ALA A 44 7.93 -2.74 -11.13
C ALA A 44 8.40 -1.83 -12.29
N THR A 45 7.68 -0.74 -12.55
CA THR A 45 8.09 0.25 -13.55
C THR A 45 9.37 0.97 -13.12
N GLN A 46 9.44 1.42 -11.87
CA GLN A 46 10.63 2.10 -11.33
C GLN A 46 11.85 1.17 -11.21
N ALA A 47 11.63 -0.12 -10.96
CA ALA A 47 12.68 -1.12 -10.79
C ALA A 47 13.58 -1.21 -12.03
N ALA A 48 13.05 -0.95 -13.22
CA ALA A 48 13.81 -0.98 -14.48
C ALA A 48 14.98 0.02 -14.50
N ASP A 49 14.88 1.11 -13.74
CA ASP A 49 15.90 2.17 -13.64
C ASP A 49 16.84 1.99 -12.43
N GLN A 50 16.68 0.91 -11.65
CA GLN A 50 17.49 0.65 -10.47
C GLN A 50 18.73 -0.20 -10.80
N GLU A 51 19.78 -0.06 -9.99
CA GLU A 51 21.00 -0.87 -10.11
C GLU A 51 20.72 -2.37 -9.89
N ASP A 52 19.82 -2.69 -8.96
CA ASP A 52 19.28 -4.03 -8.74
C ASP A 52 17.73 -4.00 -8.78
N PRO A 53 17.13 -4.21 -9.97
CA PRO A 53 15.67 -4.19 -10.14
C PRO A 53 14.95 -5.22 -9.25
N ARG A 54 15.59 -6.37 -9.00
CA ARG A 54 14.97 -7.46 -8.24
C ARG A 54 14.94 -7.12 -6.77
N ALA A 55 16.08 -6.71 -6.20
CA ALA A 55 16.14 -6.31 -4.80
C ALA A 55 15.20 -5.14 -4.51
N TYR A 56 15.07 -4.19 -5.45
CA TYR A 56 14.12 -3.08 -5.34
C TYR A 56 12.66 -3.55 -5.28
N LEU A 57 12.27 -4.42 -6.23
CA LEU A 57 10.90 -4.92 -6.29
C LEU A 57 10.57 -5.79 -5.07
N ASP A 58 11.48 -6.67 -4.65
CA ASP A 58 11.32 -7.51 -3.45
C ASP A 58 11.10 -6.62 -2.20
N ALA A 59 11.91 -5.56 -2.03
CA ALA A 59 11.74 -4.61 -0.94
C ALA A 59 10.39 -3.86 -1.01
N CYS A 60 9.91 -3.53 -2.22
CA CYS A 60 8.60 -2.89 -2.38
C CYS A 60 7.46 -3.82 -1.98
N ILE A 61 7.51 -5.08 -2.44
CA ILE A 61 6.50 -6.09 -2.11
C ILE A 61 6.45 -6.32 -0.60
N ASP A 62 7.61 -6.46 0.05
CA ASP A 62 7.67 -6.68 1.50
C ASP A 62 7.15 -5.47 2.28
N GLY A 63 7.44 -4.25 1.84
CA GLY A 63 6.89 -3.04 2.46
C GLY A 63 5.38 -2.91 2.26
N VAL A 64 4.84 -3.22 1.08
CA VAL A 64 3.39 -3.23 0.83
C VAL A 64 2.70 -4.25 1.74
N ARG A 65 3.27 -5.46 1.89
CA ARG A 65 2.75 -6.47 2.82
C ARG A 65 2.76 -6.00 4.27
N GLN A 66 3.83 -5.34 4.71
CA GLN A 66 3.91 -4.78 6.07
C GLN A 66 2.82 -3.74 6.31
N ILE A 67 2.58 -2.85 5.33
CA ILE A 67 1.50 -1.86 5.42
C ILE A 67 0.15 -2.55 5.54
N LEU A 68 -0.16 -3.55 4.69
CA LEU A 68 -1.44 -4.25 4.76
C LEU A 68 -1.65 -4.98 6.08
N ARG A 69 -0.61 -5.61 6.65
CA ARG A 69 -0.69 -6.22 7.98
C ARG A 69 -0.97 -5.19 9.06
N ALA A 70 -0.26 -4.06 9.02
CA ALA A 70 -0.48 -2.96 9.95
C ALA A 70 -1.88 -2.34 9.81
N VAL A 71 -2.48 -2.38 8.61
CA VAL A 71 -3.89 -1.97 8.41
C VAL A 71 -4.84 -2.92 9.12
N GLY A 72 -4.63 -4.24 9.03
CA GLY A 72 -5.43 -5.21 9.78
C GLY A 72 -5.39 -4.96 11.29
N GLU A 73 -4.20 -4.74 11.84
CA GLU A 73 -4.00 -4.38 13.25
C GLU A 73 -4.69 -3.05 13.59
N ALA A 74 -4.50 -2.04 12.76
CA ALA A 74 -5.07 -0.72 12.95
C ALA A 74 -6.60 -0.71 12.97
N LEU A 75 -7.24 -1.51 12.12
CA LEU A 75 -8.69 -1.62 12.07
C LEU A 75 -9.24 -2.37 13.29
N ALA A 76 -8.54 -3.42 13.74
CA ALA A 76 -8.92 -4.17 14.93
C ALA A 76 -8.87 -3.29 16.20
N ASP A 77 -7.81 -2.50 16.35
CA ASP A 77 -7.57 -1.65 17.53
C ASP A 77 -8.11 -0.20 17.37
N ARG A 78 -8.60 0.15 16.18
CA ARG A 78 -9.01 1.52 15.77
C ARG A 78 -7.93 2.57 15.98
N ASP A 79 -6.69 2.20 15.70
CA ASP A 79 -5.52 3.05 15.82
C ASP A 79 -4.70 3.00 14.52
N ALA A 80 -4.57 4.11 13.82
CA ALA A 80 -3.82 4.18 12.57
C ALA A 80 -2.29 4.24 12.77
N SER A 81 -1.80 4.35 14.00
CA SER A 81 -0.36 4.47 14.33
C SER A 81 0.50 3.33 13.74
N PRO A 82 0.09 2.05 13.80
CA PRO A 82 0.86 0.95 13.20
C PRO A 82 1.09 1.13 11.69
N ILE A 83 0.10 1.69 10.98
CA ILE A 83 0.22 1.94 9.53
C ILE A 83 1.30 3.00 9.28
N ALA A 84 1.29 4.10 10.05
CA ALA A 84 2.28 5.15 9.93
C ALA A 84 3.70 4.62 10.19
N ASP A 85 3.87 3.74 11.17
CA ASP A 85 5.16 3.12 11.48
C ASP A 85 5.64 2.17 10.37
N ALA A 86 4.71 1.42 9.74
CA ALA A 86 4.99 0.51 8.64
C ALA A 86 5.34 1.20 7.31
N VAL A 87 4.88 2.44 7.09
CA VAL A 87 5.16 3.19 5.86
C VAL A 87 6.66 3.44 5.71
N SER A 88 7.23 2.90 4.64
CA SER A 88 8.66 3.01 4.33
C SER A 88 8.90 2.99 2.81
N SER A 89 10.08 3.44 2.39
CA SER A 89 10.53 3.29 1.01
C SER A 89 11.09 1.86 0.80
N PRO A 90 10.81 1.21 -0.35
CA PRO A 90 10.19 1.74 -1.57
C PRO A 90 8.67 1.56 -1.68
N ALA A 91 8.01 0.96 -0.68
CA ALA A 91 6.55 0.77 -0.71
C ALA A 91 5.77 2.08 -0.80
N VAL A 92 6.32 3.18 -0.28
CA VAL A 92 5.91 4.56 -0.57
C VAL A 92 7.12 5.31 -1.10
N ASP A 93 6.92 6.24 -2.04
CA ASP A 93 8.01 7.02 -2.61
C ASP A 93 8.72 7.81 -1.50
N ALA A 94 10.06 7.79 -1.52
CA ALA A 94 10.86 8.33 -0.41
C ALA A 94 10.56 9.81 -0.12
N ALA A 95 10.19 10.58 -1.15
CA ALA A 95 9.79 11.98 -1.02
C ALA A 95 8.46 12.16 -0.27
N ASP A 96 7.59 11.17 -0.29
CA ASP A 96 6.23 11.23 0.26
C ASP A 96 6.09 10.54 1.61
N VAL A 97 7.04 9.68 2.02
CA VAL A 97 7.00 8.93 3.30
C VAL A 97 6.64 9.83 4.48
N GLY A 98 7.30 10.98 4.64
CA GLY A 98 7.05 11.89 5.75
C GLY A 98 5.62 12.46 5.74
N ALA A 99 5.12 12.82 4.56
CA ALA A 99 3.78 13.38 4.40
C ALA A 99 2.69 12.32 4.58
N VAL A 100 2.90 11.10 4.06
CA VAL A 100 1.99 9.96 4.25
C VAL A 100 1.89 9.60 5.72
N ARG A 101 3.01 9.51 6.44
CA ARG A 101 3.03 9.25 7.89
C ARG A 101 2.24 10.29 8.68
N ALA A 102 2.42 11.57 8.36
CA ALA A 102 1.68 12.65 9.02
C ALA A 102 0.17 12.53 8.80
N ARG A 103 -0.27 12.24 7.56
CA ARG A 103 -1.70 12.04 7.26
C ARG A 103 -2.29 10.84 8.00
N LEU A 104 -1.57 9.72 8.02
CA LEU A 104 -2.01 8.51 8.73
C LEU A 104 -2.15 8.75 10.24
N ALA A 105 -1.25 9.53 10.84
CA ALA A 105 -1.31 9.89 12.26
C ALA A 105 -2.52 10.79 12.61
N GLU A 106 -3.10 11.48 11.63
CA GLU A 106 -4.31 12.32 11.80
C GLU A 106 -5.61 11.54 11.55
N LEU A 107 -5.53 10.31 11.04
CA LEU A 107 -6.73 9.51 10.77
C LEU A 107 -7.40 9.06 12.06
N THR A 108 -8.73 9.15 12.07
CA THR A 108 -9.57 8.58 13.12
C THR A 108 -10.40 7.47 12.53
N LEU A 109 -10.11 6.23 12.93
CA LEU A 109 -10.81 5.05 12.42
C LEU A 109 -12.16 4.89 13.13
N SER A 110 -13.17 4.52 12.34
CA SER A 110 -14.57 4.35 12.77
C SER A 110 -14.99 2.88 12.79
N ASP A 111 -16.26 2.60 13.10
CA ASP A 111 -16.86 1.27 12.93
C ASP A 111 -17.09 0.87 11.46
N ASP A 112 -16.92 1.79 10.51
CA ASP A 112 -17.15 1.56 9.08
C ASP A 112 -15.82 1.21 8.39
N ASN A 113 -15.61 -0.07 8.15
CA ASN A 113 -14.39 -0.61 7.55
C ASN A 113 -14.17 -0.12 6.11
N GLU A 114 -15.23 0.03 5.33
CA GLU A 114 -15.14 0.53 3.95
C GLU A 114 -14.68 1.99 3.94
N MET A 115 -15.24 2.82 4.83
CA MET A 115 -14.81 4.20 4.99
C MET A 115 -13.35 4.28 5.47
N ASN A 116 -12.98 3.48 6.46
CA ASN A 116 -11.61 3.42 6.98
C ASN A 116 -10.61 3.03 5.87
N ALA A 117 -10.93 1.98 5.10
CA ALA A 117 -10.10 1.52 3.98
C ALA A 117 -9.86 2.63 2.95
N ARG A 118 -10.91 3.38 2.59
CA ARG A 118 -10.79 4.53 1.67
C ARG A 118 -9.91 5.64 2.22
N GLN A 119 -10.09 6.01 3.49
CA GLN A 119 -9.30 7.05 4.14
C GLN A 119 -7.82 6.67 4.23
N ILE A 120 -7.52 5.41 4.54
CA ILE A 120 -6.16 4.88 4.56
C ILE A 120 -5.54 4.96 3.16
N VAL A 121 -6.25 4.53 2.12
CA VAL A 121 -5.77 4.61 0.73
C VAL A 121 -5.52 6.05 0.29
N GLU A 122 -6.39 6.99 0.67
CA GLU A 122 -6.21 8.41 0.39
C GLU A 122 -4.96 8.97 1.09
N ALA A 123 -4.73 8.58 2.35
CA ALA A 123 -3.53 8.96 3.08
C ALA A 123 -2.26 8.39 2.44
N LEU A 124 -2.28 7.13 2.01
CA LEU A 124 -1.16 6.43 1.36
C LEU A 124 -0.83 6.96 -0.05
N SER A 125 -1.85 7.25 -0.85
CA SER A 125 -1.69 7.74 -2.23
C SER A 125 -1.34 9.23 -2.30
N GLY A 126 -1.50 9.94 -1.17
CA GLY A 126 -1.38 11.39 -1.12
C GLY A 126 -2.55 12.10 -1.79
N PRO A 127 -2.54 13.44 -1.82
CA PRO A 127 -3.56 14.19 -2.54
C PRO A 127 -3.46 13.78 -4.01
N SER A 128 -4.39 12.93 -4.44
CA SER A 128 -4.48 12.45 -5.81
C SER A 128 -4.23 13.60 -6.77
N ASP A 129 -3.20 13.47 -7.59
CA ASP A 129 -3.32 13.62 -9.04
C ASP A 129 -4.21 14.80 -9.51
N ARG A 130 -4.08 15.96 -8.87
CA ARG A 130 -4.80 17.20 -9.24
C ARG A 130 -3.93 18.07 -10.14
N SER A 131 -3.08 17.45 -10.93
CA SER A 131 -2.21 18.11 -11.92
C SER A 131 -2.15 17.35 -13.25
N VAL A 132 -3.23 16.69 -13.69
CA VAL A 132 -3.44 16.39 -15.12
C VAL A 132 -4.91 16.49 -15.51
N ARG A 133 -5.51 17.68 -15.33
CA ARG A 133 -6.52 18.18 -16.26
C ARG A 133 -6.16 19.62 -16.58
N SER A 134 -5.27 19.77 -17.56
CA SER A 134 -5.20 20.99 -18.35
C SER A 134 -6.52 21.16 -19.08
N ASP A 135 -7.19 22.30 -18.86
CA ASP A 135 -7.64 23.17 -19.95
C ASP A 135 -7.58 24.62 -19.46
#